data_AF-A0A7S2H2M2-F1
#
_entry.id   AF-A0A7S2H2M2-F1
#
_cell.length_a   1.000
_cell.length_b   1.000
_cell.length_c   1.000
_cell.angle_alpha   90.00
_cell.angle_beta   90.00
_cell.angle_gamma   90.00
#
_symmetry.space_group_name_H-M   'P 1'
#
loop_
_entity.id
_entity.type
_entity.pdbx_description
1 polymer ?
#
loop_
_entity_poly.entity_id
_entity_poly.type
_entity_poly.pdbx_seq_one_letter_code
_entity_poly.pdbx_strand_id
1 'polypeptide(L)'
;QAVGAQASGLVSSFCCRLPHHNMRALAALLLLPAQGAALRVHSACSCLTWKDVYASRNVRCGMGHELAVWKDRVDREALPEKAPSGWDFFDEFCTRFYMQVSSSKCFNVRFGSPSQQWCYVSPECEGAERVPDADAAIKMCGEGDHFQNATTPEELNQMGTDMNLERGLLGKLSYAMDGKKWNEVESASGLDDDALFDSHTMESFYGLKWGGRKEVTPEGKAKFDEVEASGIPTIFDADNGHGGGTVVYGSKIYLFRPLDETHGMGYVCYKGC
;
A
#
# COMPACT_ATOMS: atom_id res chain seq x y z
N GLN A 1 -25.40 -31.99 39.83
CA GLN A 1 -24.51 -31.60 40.95
C GLN A 1 -23.98 -30.22 40.64
N ALA A 2 -24.37 -29.24 41.45
CA ALA A 2 -23.91 -27.86 41.36
C ALA A 2 -22.66 -27.69 42.23
N VAL A 3 -21.65 -26.99 41.72
CA VAL A 3 -20.67 -26.30 42.57
C VAL A 3 -20.32 -24.99 41.85
N GLY A 4 -20.72 -23.88 42.48
CA GLY A 4 -20.27 -22.55 42.11
C GLY A 4 -18.98 -22.18 42.85
N ALA A 5 -18.32 -21.13 42.36
CA ALA A 5 -17.42 -20.32 43.16
C ALA A 5 -17.35 -18.91 42.56
N GLN A 6 -17.87 -17.94 43.31
CA GLN A 6 -17.60 -16.51 43.17
C GLN A 6 -16.22 -16.19 43.76
N ALA A 7 -15.52 -15.22 43.19
CA ALA A 7 -14.56 -14.41 43.93
C ALA A 7 -14.50 -13.00 43.32
N SER A 8 -15.02 -12.04 44.07
CA SER A 8 -14.92 -10.60 43.85
C SER A 8 -13.65 -10.10 44.53
N GLY A 9 -12.81 -9.33 43.82
CA GLY A 9 -11.62 -8.67 44.35
C GLY A 9 -11.71 -7.16 44.19
N LEU A 10 -11.70 -6.45 45.32
CA LEU A 10 -11.76 -5.00 45.46
C LEU A 10 -10.44 -4.28 45.11
N VAL A 11 -10.59 -3.12 44.46
CA VAL A 11 -10.02 -1.79 44.78
C VAL A 11 -8.55 -1.68 45.19
N SER A 12 -7.78 -0.92 44.41
CA SER A 12 -6.76 -0.03 44.98
C SER A 12 -6.56 1.21 44.11
N SER A 13 -7.02 2.35 44.62
CA SER A 13 -6.87 3.68 44.04
C SER A 13 -5.57 4.30 44.56
N PHE A 14 -4.52 4.33 43.74
CA PHE A 14 -3.28 5.02 44.07
C PHE A 14 -3.40 6.52 43.74
N CYS A 15 -3.47 7.32 44.80
CA CYS A 15 -3.49 8.77 44.77
C CYS A 15 -2.05 9.27 44.96
N CYS A 16 -1.38 9.69 43.89
CA CYS A 16 -0.06 10.31 43.97
C CYS A 16 -0.18 11.84 44.12
N ARG A 17 0.21 12.35 45.29
CA ARG A 17 0.44 13.77 45.56
C ARG A 17 1.72 14.22 44.84
N LEU A 18 1.64 15.29 44.06
CA LEU A 18 2.82 16.00 43.52
C LEU A 18 3.17 17.19 44.43
N PRO A 19 4.47 17.45 44.70
CA PRO A 19 4.92 18.60 45.47
C PRO A 19 4.94 19.88 44.63
N HIS A 20 4.46 20.98 45.23
CA HIS A 20 4.56 22.34 44.71
C HIS A 20 6.01 22.83 44.73
N HIS A 21 6.67 22.87 43.57
CA HIS A 21 7.91 23.62 43.38
C HIS A 21 7.62 25.00 42.79
N ASN A 22 8.04 26.03 43.54
CA ASN A 22 8.12 27.42 43.12
C ASN A 22 9.09 27.58 41.93
N MET A 23 8.57 27.71 40.71
CA MET A 23 9.36 28.15 39.55
C MET A 23 9.30 29.67 39.41
N ARG A 24 10.45 30.31 39.61
CA ARG A 24 10.71 31.70 39.22
C ARG A 24 10.71 31.78 37.69
N ALA A 25 9.77 32.53 37.13
CA ALA A 25 9.69 32.81 35.70
C ALA A 25 10.81 33.80 35.30
N LEU A 26 11.85 33.29 34.65
CA LEU A 26 12.76 34.10 33.84
C LEU A 26 12.15 34.21 32.44
N ALA A 27 11.58 35.37 32.14
CA ALA A 27 11.09 35.71 30.80
C ALA A 27 12.30 35.94 29.88
N ALA A 28 12.82 34.87 29.28
CA ALA A 28 13.75 34.96 28.17
C ALA A 28 12.95 35.32 26.90
N LEU A 29 13.12 36.54 26.43
CA LEU A 29 12.57 37.03 25.16
C LEU A 29 13.28 36.29 24.01
N LEU A 30 12.79 35.11 23.66
CA LEU A 30 13.27 34.34 22.51
C LEU A 30 12.82 35.04 21.23
N LEU A 31 13.74 35.75 20.58
CA LEU A 31 13.62 36.18 19.19
C LEU A 31 13.57 34.93 18.31
N LEU A 32 12.36 34.38 18.10
CA LEU A 32 12.14 33.33 17.12
C LEU A 32 12.42 33.93 15.74
N PRO A 33 13.40 33.42 14.97
CA PRO A 33 13.55 33.83 13.58
C PRO A 33 12.22 33.52 12.90
N ALA A 34 11.61 34.52 12.26
CA ALA A 34 10.48 34.33 11.39
C ALA A 34 10.94 33.37 10.29
N GLN A 35 10.69 32.08 10.48
CA GLN A 35 10.86 31.07 9.45
C GLN A 35 9.84 31.43 8.40
N GLY A 36 10.27 32.20 7.39
CA GLY A 36 9.48 32.49 6.22
C GLY A 36 9.08 31.14 5.64
N ALA A 37 7.82 30.77 5.82
CA ALA A 37 7.24 29.63 5.15
C ALA A 37 7.33 29.94 3.66
N ALA A 38 8.37 29.43 3.00
CA ALA A 38 8.49 29.50 1.57
C ALA A 38 7.24 28.82 1.01
N LEU A 39 6.33 29.61 0.42
CA LEU A 39 5.23 29.07 -0.34
C LEU A 39 5.85 28.21 -1.43
N ARG A 40 5.76 26.89 -1.27
CA ARG A 40 6.04 25.97 -2.38
C ARG A 40 4.90 26.20 -3.38
N VAL A 41 5.19 26.98 -4.41
CA VAL A 41 4.33 27.09 -5.59
C VAL A 41 4.31 25.70 -6.20
N HIS A 42 3.24 24.95 -5.93
CA HIS A 42 3.03 23.67 -6.58
C HIS A 42 2.80 23.96 -8.05
N SER A 43 3.59 23.36 -8.93
CA SER A 43 3.32 23.46 -10.37
C SER A 43 1.95 22.86 -10.65
N ALA A 44 1.25 23.36 -11.66
CA ALA A 44 -0.03 22.77 -12.08
C ALA A 44 0.08 21.26 -12.36
N CYS A 45 1.26 20.80 -12.77
CA CYS A 45 1.55 19.41 -13.06
C CYS A 45 2.04 18.58 -11.87
N SER A 46 2.14 19.16 -10.67
CA SER A 46 2.46 18.38 -9.46
C SER A 46 1.29 17.46 -9.13
N CYS A 47 1.57 16.18 -8.86
CA CYS A 47 0.53 15.24 -8.47
C CYS A 47 -0.21 15.72 -7.22
N LEU A 48 -1.53 15.66 -7.26
CA LEU A 48 -2.42 15.98 -6.16
C LEU A 48 -2.54 14.78 -5.21
N THR A 49 -2.81 15.05 -3.94
CA THR A 49 -3.14 14.01 -2.98
C THR A 49 -4.43 13.30 -3.38
N TRP A 50 -4.43 11.97 -3.47
CA TRP A 50 -5.62 11.20 -3.89
C TRP A 50 -6.85 11.51 -3.04
N LYS A 51 -6.72 11.49 -1.72
CA LYS A 51 -7.79 11.84 -0.79
C LYS A 51 -8.37 13.24 -1.01
N ASP A 52 -7.53 14.23 -1.32
CA ASP A 52 -7.98 15.62 -1.57
C ASP A 52 -8.74 15.74 -2.89
N VAL A 53 -8.35 14.97 -3.90
CA VAL A 53 -9.03 14.94 -5.20
C VAL A 53 -10.49 14.52 -5.04
N TYR A 54 -10.74 13.44 -4.30
CA TYR A 54 -12.10 12.96 -4.03
C TYR A 54 -12.88 13.87 -3.09
N ALA A 55 -12.21 14.52 -2.14
CA ALA A 55 -12.87 15.40 -1.19
C ALA A 55 -13.26 16.77 -1.78
N SER A 56 -12.46 17.29 -2.73
CA SER A 56 -12.55 18.71 -3.11
C SER A 56 -12.63 19.00 -4.62
N ARG A 57 -12.28 18.05 -5.49
CA ARG A 57 -12.16 18.30 -6.94
C ARG A 57 -13.30 17.73 -7.77
N ASN A 58 -14.40 17.34 -7.12
CA ASN A 58 -15.58 16.76 -7.77
C ASN A 58 -15.29 15.50 -8.63
N VAL A 59 -14.20 14.78 -8.35
CA VAL A 59 -13.88 13.51 -8.99
C VAL A 59 -14.64 12.37 -8.30
N ARG A 60 -15.17 11.44 -9.09
CA ARG A 60 -15.68 10.14 -8.61
C ARG A 60 -14.67 9.05 -8.99
N CYS A 61 -14.43 8.11 -8.09
CA CYS A 61 -13.56 6.97 -8.40
C CYS A 61 -14.12 6.17 -9.59
N GLY A 62 -13.24 5.79 -10.53
CA GLY A 62 -13.60 5.17 -11.81
C GLY A 62 -13.62 6.15 -12.99
N MET A 63 -13.56 7.47 -12.72
CA MET A 63 -13.36 8.47 -13.77
C MET A 63 -11.91 8.52 -14.26
N GLY A 64 -10.95 8.02 -13.45
CA GLY A 64 -9.55 7.82 -13.83
C GLY A 64 -9.23 6.34 -14.08
N HIS A 65 -7.99 5.94 -13.84
CA HIS A 65 -7.57 4.54 -14.06
C HIS A 65 -7.71 3.66 -12.81
N GLU A 66 -8.52 4.06 -11.81
CA GLU A 66 -8.62 3.30 -10.54
C GLU A 66 -9.10 1.86 -10.74
N LEU A 67 -9.97 1.66 -11.73
CA LEU A 67 -10.61 0.38 -12.00
C LEU A 67 -10.00 -0.35 -13.20
N ALA A 68 -8.90 0.16 -13.78
CA ALA A 68 -8.34 -0.31 -15.06
C ALA A 68 -7.82 -1.77 -15.03
N VAL A 69 -7.68 -2.34 -13.83
CA VAL A 69 -7.46 -3.79 -13.61
C VAL A 69 -8.66 -4.67 -13.98
N TRP A 70 -9.87 -4.12 -14.00
CA TRP A 70 -11.10 -4.81 -14.39
C TRP A 70 -11.73 -4.20 -15.65
N LYS A 71 -11.87 -2.88 -15.66
CA LYS A 71 -12.49 -2.12 -16.74
C LYS A 71 -11.78 -0.79 -16.89
N ASP A 72 -11.59 -0.34 -18.12
CA ASP A 72 -11.16 1.03 -18.37
C ASP A 72 -12.15 2.05 -17.78
N ARG A 73 -11.82 3.33 -17.95
CA ARG A 73 -12.59 4.46 -17.43
C ARG A 73 -14.10 4.35 -17.64
N VAL A 74 -14.83 4.83 -16.65
CA VAL A 74 -16.29 4.83 -16.61
C VAL A 74 -16.79 6.26 -16.64
N ASP A 75 -17.72 6.54 -17.55
CA ASP A 75 -18.39 7.83 -17.62
C ASP A 75 -19.10 8.15 -16.29
N ARG A 76 -19.10 9.43 -15.90
CA ARG A 76 -19.62 9.90 -14.61
C ARG A 76 -21.07 9.49 -14.39
N GLU A 77 -21.87 9.50 -15.44
CA GLU A 77 -23.30 9.17 -15.44
C GLU A 77 -23.55 7.68 -15.17
N ALA A 78 -22.58 6.82 -15.50
CA ALA A 78 -22.64 5.39 -15.24
C ALA A 78 -22.09 5.02 -13.84
N LEU A 79 -21.44 5.97 -13.15
CA LEU A 79 -20.95 5.78 -11.79
C LEU A 79 -22.06 6.05 -10.77
N PRO A 80 -22.12 5.26 -9.68
CA PRO A 80 -23.10 5.48 -8.63
C PRO A 80 -22.84 6.84 -7.95
N GLU A 81 -23.92 7.54 -7.56
CA GLU A 81 -23.81 8.86 -6.93
C GLU A 81 -23.04 8.80 -5.60
N LYS A 82 -23.20 7.68 -4.88
CA LYS A 82 -22.44 7.34 -3.68
C LYS A 82 -21.65 6.08 -3.97
N ALA A 83 -20.38 6.05 -3.53
CA ALA A 83 -19.59 4.84 -3.58
C ALA A 83 -20.36 3.71 -2.85
N PRO A 84 -20.68 2.59 -3.53
CA PRO A 84 -21.22 1.43 -2.85
C PRO A 84 -20.25 1.01 -1.73
N SER A 85 -20.81 0.61 -0.60
CA SER A 85 -20.07 0.00 0.49
C SER A 85 -20.37 -1.49 0.52
N GLY A 86 -19.35 -2.32 0.75
CA GLY A 86 -19.53 -3.77 0.79
C GLY A 86 -18.30 -4.56 0.38
N TRP A 87 -18.51 -5.75 -0.17
CA TRP A 87 -17.44 -6.66 -0.60
C TRP A 87 -17.29 -6.71 -2.13
N ASP A 88 -17.71 -5.66 -2.82
CA ASP A 88 -17.53 -5.56 -4.26
C ASP A 88 -16.19 -4.92 -4.63
N PHE A 89 -15.83 -5.06 -5.91
CA PHE A 89 -14.59 -4.55 -6.49
C PHE A 89 -14.49 -3.03 -6.38
N PHE A 90 -15.62 -2.32 -6.42
CA PHE A 90 -15.64 -0.87 -6.33
C PHE A 90 -15.26 -0.43 -4.92
N ASP A 91 -15.83 -1.05 -3.88
CA ASP A 91 -15.52 -0.70 -2.50
C ASP A 91 -14.04 -0.97 -2.16
N GLU A 92 -13.48 -2.07 -2.65
CA GLU A 92 -12.07 -2.41 -2.45
C GLU A 92 -11.11 -1.36 -3.03
N PHE A 93 -11.26 -1.02 -4.31
CA PHE A 93 -10.35 -0.09 -4.99
C PHE A 93 -10.66 1.37 -4.69
N CYS A 94 -11.93 1.74 -4.58
CA CYS A 94 -12.33 3.13 -4.39
C CYS A 94 -12.40 3.50 -2.91
N THR A 95 -13.40 2.97 -2.20
CA THR A 95 -13.74 3.42 -0.85
C THR A 95 -12.64 3.10 0.16
N ARG A 96 -12.08 1.88 0.10
CA ARG A 96 -11.06 1.39 1.04
C ARG A 96 -9.63 1.69 0.61
N PHE A 97 -9.38 2.00 -0.66
CA PHE A 97 -8.04 2.30 -1.16
C PHE A 97 -7.90 3.75 -1.64
N TYR A 98 -8.24 4.07 -2.89
CA TYR A 98 -7.89 5.37 -3.50
C TYR A 98 -8.44 6.58 -2.73
N MET A 99 -9.65 6.46 -2.17
CA MET A 99 -10.27 7.53 -1.38
C MET A 99 -9.63 7.72 0.00
N GLN A 100 -8.83 6.77 0.47
CA GLN A 100 -8.11 6.85 1.75
C GLN A 100 -6.66 7.31 1.60
N VAL A 101 -6.06 7.15 0.41
CA VAL A 101 -4.65 7.48 0.17
C VAL A 101 -4.38 8.98 0.34
N SER A 102 -3.63 9.35 1.39
CA SER A 102 -3.19 10.72 1.66
C SER A 102 -1.81 11.06 1.09
N SER A 103 -1.38 10.34 0.05
CA SER A 103 -0.12 10.57 -0.67
C SER A 103 -0.40 11.23 -2.02
N SER A 104 0.59 11.91 -2.60
CA SER A 104 0.58 12.40 -3.99
C SER A 104 1.40 11.51 -4.94
N LYS A 105 1.83 10.32 -4.49
CA LYS A 105 2.60 9.38 -5.30
C LYS A 105 1.76 8.79 -6.43
N CYS A 106 2.43 8.42 -7.52
CA CYS A 106 1.84 7.78 -8.68
C CYS A 106 1.61 6.28 -8.45
N PHE A 107 0.47 5.75 -8.89
CA PHE A 107 0.17 4.32 -8.81
C PHE A 107 0.12 3.69 -10.18
N ASN A 108 0.33 2.37 -10.23
CA ASN A 108 0.14 1.57 -11.43
C ASN A 108 -1.27 1.74 -12.00
N VAL A 109 -1.37 1.88 -13.32
CA VAL A 109 -2.64 1.83 -14.05
C VAL A 109 -3.22 0.42 -13.99
N ARG A 110 -2.39 -0.60 -14.18
CA ARG A 110 -2.80 -2.02 -14.16
C ARG A 110 -1.78 -2.87 -13.42
N PHE A 111 -2.20 -4.05 -13.00
CA PHE A 111 -1.28 -5.09 -12.56
C PHE A 111 -0.46 -5.59 -13.75
N GLY A 112 0.84 -5.81 -13.52
CA GLY A 112 1.75 -6.37 -14.53
C GLY A 112 3.09 -5.65 -14.60
N SER A 113 3.89 -6.02 -15.60
CA SER A 113 5.20 -5.42 -15.89
C SER A 113 5.41 -5.21 -17.40
N PRO A 114 5.92 -4.05 -17.84
CA PRO A 114 6.07 -2.81 -17.07
C PRO A 114 4.70 -2.16 -16.85
N SER A 115 4.44 -1.64 -15.65
CA SER A 115 3.23 -0.83 -15.42
C SER A 115 3.54 0.65 -15.58
N GLN A 116 2.74 1.34 -16.40
CA GLN A 116 2.71 2.79 -16.40
C GLN A 116 2.08 3.26 -15.09
N GLN A 117 2.65 4.31 -14.48
CA GLN A 117 2.08 4.93 -13.30
C GLN A 117 1.42 6.26 -13.64
N TRP A 118 0.40 6.62 -12.88
CA TRP A 118 -0.41 7.81 -13.13
C TRP A 118 -0.81 8.50 -11.84
N CYS A 119 -1.22 9.76 -11.94
CA CYS A 119 -1.77 10.54 -10.85
C CYS A 119 -2.76 11.59 -11.35
N TYR A 120 -3.48 12.20 -10.40
CA TYR A 120 -4.28 13.40 -10.65
C TYR A 120 -3.42 14.67 -10.53
N VAL A 121 -3.71 15.67 -11.34
CA VAL A 121 -3.04 16.99 -11.39
C VAL A 121 -4.06 18.12 -11.57
N SER A 122 -3.61 19.38 -11.53
CA SER A 122 -4.47 20.53 -11.89
C SER A 122 -4.95 20.41 -13.35
N PRO A 123 -6.19 20.82 -13.69
CA PRO A 123 -6.65 20.91 -15.08
C PRO A 123 -5.91 21.94 -15.95
N GLU A 124 -4.99 22.71 -15.35
CA GLU A 124 -4.07 23.65 -15.99
C GLU A 124 -2.74 22.98 -16.41
N CYS A 125 -2.48 21.73 -15.99
CA CYS A 125 -1.29 21.01 -16.40
C CYS A 125 -1.32 20.72 -17.90
N GLU A 126 -0.33 21.23 -18.63
CA GLU A 126 -0.22 21.01 -20.07
C GLU A 126 0.03 19.52 -20.37
N GLY A 127 -0.71 18.99 -21.35
CA GLY A 127 -0.62 17.58 -21.75
C GLY A 127 -1.37 16.58 -20.86
N ALA A 128 -1.93 17.03 -19.73
CA ALA A 128 -2.80 16.19 -18.90
C ALA A 128 -4.20 16.05 -19.52
N GLU A 129 -4.82 14.89 -19.36
CA GLU A 129 -6.16 14.63 -19.86
C GLU A 129 -7.20 15.12 -18.84
N ARG A 130 -8.06 16.06 -19.23
CA ARG A 130 -9.09 16.57 -18.33
C ARG A 130 -10.11 15.50 -17.95
N VAL A 131 -10.47 15.49 -16.67
CA VAL A 131 -11.58 14.69 -16.17
C VAL A 131 -12.89 15.45 -16.40
N PRO A 132 -13.85 14.91 -17.16
CA PRO A 132 -15.12 15.61 -17.43
C PRO A 132 -15.84 16.00 -16.13
N ASP A 133 -16.38 17.22 -16.08
CA ASP A 133 -17.13 17.76 -14.94
C ASP A 133 -16.39 17.75 -13.59
N ALA A 134 -15.06 17.71 -13.60
CA ALA A 134 -14.23 17.76 -12.40
C ALA A 134 -13.14 18.84 -12.49
N ASP A 135 -12.63 19.25 -11.34
CA ASP A 135 -11.53 20.21 -11.20
C ASP A 135 -10.17 19.48 -11.08
N ALA A 136 -9.95 18.53 -11.99
CA ALA A 136 -8.74 17.70 -12.03
C ALA A 136 -8.46 17.21 -13.45
N ALA A 137 -7.20 16.84 -13.70
CA ALA A 137 -6.78 16.13 -14.90
C ALA A 137 -5.93 14.91 -14.53
N ILE A 138 -5.83 13.96 -15.45
CA ILE A 138 -5.06 12.73 -15.35
C ILE A 138 -3.73 12.93 -16.07
N LYS A 139 -2.63 12.54 -15.42
CA LYS A 139 -1.29 12.59 -16.00
C LYS A 139 -0.61 11.23 -15.85
N MET A 140 0.03 10.77 -16.91
CA MET A 140 0.97 9.65 -16.83
C MET A 140 2.28 10.16 -16.24
N CYS A 141 2.73 9.51 -15.17
CA CYS A 141 3.88 9.98 -14.42
C CYS A 141 5.17 9.78 -15.20
N GLY A 142 6.05 10.77 -15.10
CA GLY A 142 7.32 10.83 -15.82
C GLY A 142 8.46 11.27 -14.93
N GLU A 143 9.54 11.73 -15.55
CA GLU A 143 10.70 12.24 -14.84
C GLU A 143 10.32 13.39 -13.89
N GLY A 144 10.79 13.31 -12.64
CA GLY A 144 10.51 14.29 -11.59
C GLY A 144 9.25 14.03 -10.76
N ASP A 145 8.38 13.09 -11.19
CA ASP A 145 7.24 12.67 -10.38
C ASP A 145 7.63 11.70 -9.26
N HIS A 146 6.83 11.65 -8.21
CA HIS A 146 7.02 10.72 -7.10
C HIS A 146 6.35 9.38 -7.38
N PHE A 147 7.12 8.41 -7.87
CA PHE A 147 6.61 7.06 -8.11
C PHE A 147 6.37 6.29 -6.80
N GLN A 148 5.30 5.50 -6.77
CA GLN A 148 5.06 4.59 -5.65
C GLN A 148 5.96 3.35 -5.73
N ASN A 149 6.41 2.94 -6.93
CA ASN A 149 7.32 1.80 -7.08
C ASN A 149 8.71 2.01 -6.44
N ALA A 150 9.05 3.26 -6.08
CA ALA A 150 10.27 3.61 -5.38
C ALA A 150 10.15 3.50 -3.83
N THR A 151 8.94 3.31 -3.30
CA THR A 151 8.70 3.09 -1.87
C THR A 151 9.19 1.69 -1.48
N THR A 152 9.99 1.55 -0.42
CA THR A 152 10.44 0.22 0.02
C THR A 152 9.27 -0.58 0.64
N PRO A 153 9.34 -1.92 0.73
CA PRO A 153 8.26 -2.69 1.35
C PRO A 153 7.99 -2.32 2.82
N GLU A 154 9.02 -1.90 3.57
CA GLU A 154 8.87 -1.42 4.95
C GLU A 154 8.13 -0.08 5.02
N GLU A 155 8.50 0.88 4.16
CA GLU A 155 7.78 2.15 4.03
C GLU A 155 6.34 1.92 3.56
N LEU A 156 6.13 0.97 2.66
CA LEU A 156 4.81 0.58 2.18
C LEU A 156 3.96 0.00 3.32
N ASN A 157 4.56 -0.81 4.19
CA ASN A 157 3.85 -1.32 5.36
C ASN A 157 3.42 -0.18 6.30
N GLN A 158 4.32 0.78 6.55
CA GLN A 158 4.02 1.95 7.36
C GLN A 158 2.90 2.78 6.73
N MET A 159 2.96 3.03 5.43
CA MET A 159 1.90 3.69 4.67
C MET A 159 0.56 2.99 4.82
N GLY A 160 0.54 1.65 4.74
CA GLY A 160 -0.67 0.86 4.95
C GLY A 160 -1.25 1.00 6.35
N THR A 161 -0.42 1.06 7.38
CA THR A 161 -0.85 1.34 8.76
C THR A 161 -1.43 2.74 8.89
N ASP A 162 -0.67 3.75 8.47
CA ASP A 162 -1.00 5.17 8.70
C ASP A 162 -2.28 5.60 7.98
N MET A 163 -2.51 5.05 6.79
CA MET A 163 -3.67 5.36 5.96
C MET A 163 -4.77 4.29 6.05
N ASN A 164 -4.60 3.27 6.88
CA ASN A 164 -5.51 2.12 7.01
C ASN A 164 -5.84 1.46 5.65
N LEU A 165 -4.81 1.16 4.86
CA LEU A 165 -4.92 0.53 3.54
C LEU A 165 -4.62 -0.97 3.63
N GLU A 166 -5.28 -1.76 2.79
CA GLU A 166 -4.91 -3.16 2.58
C GLU A 166 -3.56 -3.22 1.86
N ARG A 167 -2.54 -3.80 2.52
CA ARG A 167 -1.14 -3.73 2.08
C ARG A 167 -0.86 -4.58 0.85
N GLY A 168 -1.60 -5.66 0.64
CA GLY A 168 -1.46 -6.49 -0.54
C GLY A 168 -1.84 -5.74 -1.81
N LEU A 169 -3.00 -5.08 -1.80
CA LEU A 169 -3.47 -4.20 -2.86
C LEU A 169 -2.54 -3.00 -3.04
N LEU A 170 -2.10 -2.39 -1.94
CA LEU A 170 -1.11 -1.32 -2.00
C LEU A 170 0.16 -1.78 -2.73
N GLY A 171 0.71 -2.95 -2.39
CA GLY A 171 1.85 -3.53 -3.09
C GLY A 171 1.58 -3.76 -4.57
N LYS A 172 0.45 -4.38 -4.93
CA LYS A 172 0.06 -4.67 -6.32
C LYS A 172 -0.13 -3.41 -7.18
N LEU A 173 -0.57 -2.31 -6.58
CA LEU A 173 -0.68 -1.01 -7.25
C LEU A 173 0.64 -0.20 -7.19
N SER A 174 1.62 -0.64 -6.40
CA SER A 174 2.92 0.01 -6.25
C SER A 174 3.99 -0.59 -7.15
N TYR A 175 4.11 -1.92 -7.19
CA TYR A 175 5.25 -2.63 -7.76
C TYR A 175 4.95 -3.27 -9.09
N ALA A 176 6.00 -3.60 -9.85
CA ALA A 176 5.84 -4.46 -11.02
C ALA A 176 5.29 -5.82 -10.58
N MET A 177 4.51 -6.47 -11.43
CA MET A 177 4.01 -7.82 -11.16
C MET A 177 4.37 -8.73 -12.33
N ASP A 178 5.06 -9.82 -12.03
CA ASP A 178 5.41 -10.80 -13.06
C ASP A 178 4.20 -11.66 -13.45
N GLY A 179 4.21 -12.17 -14.68
CA GLY A 179 3.18 -13.10 -15.15
C GLY A 179 3.24 -14.46 -14.46
N LYS A 180 4.40 -14.85 -13.94
CA LYS A 180 4.57 -16.06 -13.13
C LYS A 180 4.07 -15.86 -11.71
N LYS A 181 3.46 -16.92 -11.16
CA LYS A 181 3.11 -17.01 -9.75
C LYS A 181 4.31 -17.40 -8.90
N TRP A 182 4.21 -17.16 -7.60
CA TRP A 182 5.29 -17.46 -6.66
C TRP A 182 5.70 -18.94 -6.71
N ASN A 183 4.76 -19.89 -6.71
CA ASN A 183 5.08 -21.31 -6.82
C ASN A 183 5.72 -21.77 -8.13
N GLU A 184 5.84 -20.91 -9.14
CA GLU A 184 6.56 -21.22 -10.38
C GLU A 184 8.06 -20.88 -10.28
N VAL A 185 8.43 -20.02 -9.32
CA VAL A 185 9.78 -19.47 -9.18
C VAL A 185 10.40 -19.72 -7.80
N GLU A 186 9.59 -20.06 -6.79
CA GLU A 186 10.01 -20.13 -5.39
C GLU A 186 11.18 -21.10 -5.14
N SER A 187 11.28 -22.17 -5.92
CA SER A 187 12.33 -23.17 -5.75
C SER A 187 13.71 -22.62 -6.12
N ALA A 188 13.77 -21.58 -6.97
CA ALA A 188 15.01 -20.87 -7.32
C ALA A 188 15.46 -19.84 -6.28
N SER A 189 14.59 -19.49 -5.32
CA SER A 189 14.84 -18.42 -4.34
C SER A 189 15.95 -18.71 -3.32
N GLY A 190 16.30 -19.98 -3.14
CA GLY A 190 17.22 -20.44 -2.10
C GLY A 190 16.65 -20.35 -0.68
N LEU A 191 15.33 -20.14 -0.53
CA LEU A 191 14.64 -20.24 0.74
C LEU A 191 14.59 -21.70 1.25
N ASP A 192 14.59 -21.89 2.57
CA ASP A 192 14.36 -23.18 3.22
C ASP A 192 12.86 -23.55 3.22
N ASP A 193 12.51 -24.76 3.67
CA ASP A 193 11.13 -25.24 3.61
C ASP A 193 10.20 -24.48 4.55
N ASP A 194 10.70 -23.99 5.69
CA ASP A 194 9.91 -23.21 6.64
C ASP A 194 9.54 -21.83 6.04
N ALA A 195 10.51 -21.17 5.40
CA ALA A 195 10.31 -19.94 4.66
C ALA A 195 9.33 -20.09 3.50
N LEU A 196 9.46 -21.18 2.74
CA LEU A 196 8.54 -21.49 1.65
C LEU A 196 7.15 -21.72 2.22
N PHE A 197 6.99 -22.54 3.26
CA PHE A 197 5.70 -22.71 3.92
C PHE A 197 5.08 -21.38 4.37
N ASP A 198 5.86 -20.51 5.01
CA ASP A 198 5.41 -19.18 5.46
C ASP A 198 5.01 -18.26 4.31
N SER A 199 5.67 -18.37 3.16
CA SER A 199 5.31 -17.59 1.95
C SER A 199 3.93 -17.96 1.37
N HIS A 200 3.38 -19.13 1.74
CA HIS A 200 2.04 -19.61 1.37
C HIS A 200 0.98 -19.35 2.45
N THR A 201 1.18 -18.31 3.26
CA THR A 201 0.21 -17.96 4.31
C THR A 201 -1.16 -17.61 3.74
N MET A 202 -1.21 -16.98 2.55
CA MET A 202 -2.47 -16.59 1.92
C MET A 202 -3.34 -17.79 1.56
N GLU A 203 -2.75 -18.86 1.06
CA GLU A 203 -3.40 -20.11 0.68
C GLU A 203 -4.13 -20.72 1.88
N SER A 204 -3.48 -20.68 3.06
CA SER A 204 -4.04 -21.21 4.30
C SER A 204 -5.31 -20.48 4.74
N PHE A 205 -5.41 -19.15 4.52
CA PHE A 205 -6.63 -18.40 4.81
C PHE A 205 -7.83 -18.82 3.95
N TYR A 206 -7.58 -19.38 2.76
CA TYR A 206 -8.60 -19.94 1.88
C TYR A 206 -8.78 -21.46 2.02
N GLY A 207 -8.19 -22.06 3.07
CA GLY A 207 -8.26 -23.50 3.31
C GLY A 207 -7.46 -24.34 2.33
N LEU A 208 -6.59 -23.71 1.53
CA LEU A 208 -5.65 -24.40 0.66
C LEU A 208 -4.43 -24.83 1.48
N LYS A 209 -3.82 -25.95 1.09
CA LYS A 209 -2.62 -26.47 1.74
C LYS A 209 -1.43 -26.29 0.80
N TRP A 210 -0.32 -25.82 1.36
CA TRP A 210 0.95 -25.84 0.63
C TRP A 210 1.30 -27.27 0.22
N GLY A 211 1.60 -27.46 -1.06
CA GLY A 211 1.89 -28.77 -1.65
C GLY A 211 3.32 -29.28 -1.38
N GLY A 212 4.13 -28.51 -0.64
CA GLY A 212 5.55 -28.74 -0.48
C GLY A 212 6.39 -28.12 -1.59
N ARG A 213 7.71 -28.13 -1.40
CA ARG A 213 8.69 -27.58 -2.34
C ARG A 213 8.59 -28.27 -3.69
N LYS A 214 8.43 -27.47 -4.75
CA LYS A 214 8.54 -27.96 -6.13
C LYS A 214 10.00 -28.03 -6.59
N GLU A 215 10.29 -28.85 -7.59
CA GLU A 215 11.60 -28.87 -8.24
C GLU A 215 11.88 -27.55 -8.96
N VAL A 216 13.17 -27.20 -9.07
CA VAL A 216 13.61 -26.01 -9.82
C VAL A 216 13.47 -26.26 -11.31
N THR A 217 12.62 -25.48 -11.97
CA THR A 217 12.53 -25.48 -13.44
C THR A 217 13.54 -24.48 -14.02
N PRO A 218 14.13 -24.75 -15.21
CA PRO A 218 15.02 -23.80 -15.87
C PRO A 218 14.36 -22.44 -16.13
N GLU A 219 13.08 -22.43 -16.51
CA GLU A 219 12.31 -21.22 -16.78
C GLU A 219 12.03 -20.41 -15.51
N GLY A 220 11.62 -21.08 -14.43
CA GLY A 220 11.39 -20.44 -13.13
C GLY A 220 12.68 -19.84 -12.57
N LYS A 221 13.79 -20.58 -12.67
CA LYS A 221 15.11 -20.07 -12.30
C LYS A 221 15.53 -18.86 -13.13
N ALA A 222 15.43 -18.95 -14.46
CA ALA A 222 15.83 -17.84 -15.34
C ALA A 222 15.02 -16.58 -15.02
N LYS A 223 13.72 -16.71 -14.76
CA LYS A 223 12.88 -15.58 -14.38
C LYS A 223 13.23 -15.03 -12.99
N PHE A 224 13.46 -15.89 -12.00
CA PHE A 224 13.88 -15.44 -10.67
C PHE A 224 15.20 -14.66 -10.73
N ASP A 225 16.20 -15.22 -11.42
CA ASP A 225 17.51 -14.59 -11.60
C ASP A 225 17.40 -13.24 -12.35
N GLU A 226 16.52 -13.14 -13.36
CA GLU A 226 16.23 -11.89 -14.08
C GLU A 226 15.69 -10.81 -13.14
N VAL A 227 14.68 -11.15 -12.34
CA VAL A 227 14.05 -10.21 -11.40
C VAL A 227 15.03 -9.80 -10.30
N GLU A 228 15.76 -10.76 -9.72
CA GLU A 228 16.81 -10.48 -8.73
C GLU A 228 17.89 -9.54 -9.30
N ALA A 229 18.35 -9.78 -10.53
CA ALA A 229 19.36 -8.94 -11.18
C ALA A 229 18.85 -7.53 -11.55
N SER A 230 17.54 -7.36 -11.77
CA SER A 230 16.95 -6.08 -12.16
C SER A 230 17.06 -5.01 -11.07
N GLY A 231 17.07 -5.42 -9.79
CA GLY A 231 16.99 -4.50 -8.67
C GLY A 231 15.68 -3.72 -8.59
N ILE A 232 14.65 -4.07 -9.36
CA ILE A 232 13.33 -3.43 -9.33
C ILE A 232 12.40 -4.28 -8.44
N PRO A 233 11.70 -3.70 -7.44
CA PRO A 233 10.76 -4.45 -6.63
C PRO A 233 9.66 -5.04 -7.51
N THR A 234 9.56 -6.36 -7.52
CA THR A 234 8.63 -7.11 -8.36
C THR A 234 7.88 -8.15 -7.52
N ILE A 235 6.56 -8.18 -7.67
CA ILE A 235 5.68 -9.15 -7.06
C ILE A 235 5.59 -10.39 -7.96
N PHE A 236 5.89 -11.55 -7.37
CA PHE A 236 5.33 -12.81 -7.82
C PHE A 236 4.06 -13.06 -7.02
N ASP A 237 2.93 -13.02 -7.71
CA ASP A 237 1.62 -13.09 -7.05
C ASP A 237 1.43 -14.46 -6.36
N ALA A 238 0.59 -14.48 -5.31
CA ALA A 238 0.26 -15.70 -4.60
C ALA A 238 -0.39 -16.73 -5.54
N ASP A 239 -0.37 -18.00 -5.16
CA ASP A 239 -0.82 -19.09 -6.03
C ASP A 239 -2.31 -18.97 -6.37
N ASN A 240 -3.08 -18.48 -5.40
CA ASN A 240 -4.51 -18.22 -5.53
C ASN A 240 -4.84 -16.81 -6.07
N GLY A 241 -3.83 -15.98 -6.32
CA GLY A 241 -3.98 -14.59 -6.77
C GLY A 241 -4.45 -13.58 -5.72
N HIS A 242 -4.63 -14.00 -4.46
CA HIS A 242 -5.09 -13.15 -3.36
C HIS A 242 -3.93 -12.69 -2.45
N GLY A 243 -4.13 -11.56 -1.78
CA GLY A 243 -3.10 -10.95 -0.91
C GLY A 243 -2.00 -10.23 -1.70
N GLY A 244 -0.85 -10.02 -1.07
CA GLY A 244 0.25 -9.22 -1.61
C GLY A 244 1.32 -9.95 -2.44
N GLY A 245 1.31 -11.29 -2.45
CA GLY A 245 2.35 -12.11 -3.08
C GLY A 245 3.74 -11.95 -2.43
N THR A 246 4.76 -12.52 -3.06
CA THR A 246 6.16 -12.39 -2.61
C THR A 246 6.85 -11.30 -3.42
N VAL A 247 7.50 -10.36 -2.73
CA VAL A 247 8.29 -9.30 -3.41
C VAL A 247 9.75 -9.71 -3.46
N VAL A 248 10.33 -9.70 -4.65
CA VAL A 248 11.77 -9.78 -4.87
C VAL A 248 12.28 -8.38 -5.21
N TYR A 249 13.28 -7.90 -4.47
CA TYR A 249 13.86 -6.57 -4.64
C TYR A 249 15.39 -6.66 -4.56
N GLY A 250 16.02 -6.82 -5.72
CA GLY A 250 17.42 -7.19 -5.75
C GLY A 250 17.61 -8.57 -5.11
N SER A 251 18.66 -8.72 -4.29
CA SER A 251 18.90 -9.93 -3.49
C SER A 251 17.96 -10.09 -2.29
N LYS A 252 17.03 -9.16 -2.07
CA LYS A 252 16.07 -9.21 -0.96
C LYS A 252 14.81 -9.95 -1.35
N ILE A 253 14.29 -10.75 -0.42
CA ILE A 253 13.00 -11.43 -0.56
C ILE A 253 12.11 -11.06 0.61
N TYR A 254 10.91 -10.59 0.30
CA TYR A 254 9.88 -10.19 1.26
C TYR A 254 8.65 -11.08 1.13
N LEU A 255 8.27 -11.71 2.24
CA LEU A 255 7.09 -12.57 2.31
C LEU A 255 5.88 -11.76 2.77
N PHE A 256 4.71 -11.96 2.15
CA PHE A 256 3.47 -11.34 2.62
C PHE A 256 2.81 -12.19 3.70
N ARG A 257 3.03 -11.81 4.97
CA ARG A 257 2.65 -12.58 6.15
C ARG A 257 2.12 -11.65 7.26
N PRO A 258 1.54 -12.18 8.35
CA PRO A 258 1.18 -11.37 9.50
C PRO A 258 2.41 -10.62 10.04
N LEU A 259 2.30 -9.30 10.23
CA LEU A 259 3.33 -8.48 10.87
C LEU A 259 3.35 -8.73 12.39
N ASP A 260 2.16 -8.60 13.00
CA ASP A 260 1.83 -9.01 14.36
C ASP A 260 0.29 -9.06 14.51
N GLU A 261 -0.18 -9.37 15.72
CA GLU A 261 -1.62 -9.51 16.03
C GLU A 261 -2.43 -8.22 15.79
N THR A 262 -1.79 -7.06 15.78
CA THR A 262 -2.45 -5.75 15.73
C THR A 262 -2.36 -5.08 14.37
N HIS A 263 -1.32 -5.39 13.59
CA HIS A 263 -1.04 -4.71 12.34
C HIS A 263 -1.53 -5.49 11.11
N GLY A 264 -1.98 -6.73 11.23
CA GLY A 264 -2.49 -7.51 10.09
C GLY A 264 -1.39 -7.98 9.14
N MET A 265 -1.71 -8.17 7.85
CA MET A 265 -0.78 -8.70 6.84
C MET A 265 0.13 -7.61 6.27
N GLY A 266 1.40 -7.92 6.00
CA GLY A 266 2.35 -7.02 5.36
C GLY A 266 3.60 -7.74 4.86
N TYR A 267 4.51 -6.97 4.25
CA TYR A 267 5.74 -7.50 3.66
C TYR A 267 6.86 -7.59 4.70
N VAL A 268 7.28 -8.81 5.05
CA VAL A 268 8.38 -9.05 5.98
C VAL A 268 9.61 -9.50 5.22
N CYS A 269 10.71 -8.77 5.36
CA CYS A 269 11.97 -9.15 4.75
C CYS A 269 12.49 -10.44 5.39
N TYR A 270 12.74 -11.47 4.58
CA TYR A 270 13.18 -12.79 5.05
C TYR A 270 14.63 -13.10 4.65
N LYS A 271 15.06 -12.64 3.48
CA LYS A 271 16.40 -12.89 2.93
C LYS A 271 16.99 -11.58 2.41
N GLY A 272 18.30 -11.38 2.57
CA GLY A 272 19.04 -10.24 2.01
C GLY A 272 18.88 -8.92 2.76
N CYS A 273 18.17 -8.97 3.88
CA CYS A 273 18.11 -7.98 4.95
C CYS A 273 19.25 -8.31 5.95
#